data_AF-A0A1H1NWY7-F1
#
_entry.id   AF-A0A1H1NWY7-F1
#
_cell.length_a   1.000
_cell.length_b   1.000
_cell.length_c   1.000
_cell.angle_alpha   90.00
_cell.angle_beta   90.00
_cell.angle_gamma   90.00
#
_symmetry.space_group_name_H-M   'P 1'
#
loop_
_entity.id
_entity.type
_entity.pdbx_description
1 polymer ?
#
loop_
_entity_poly.entity_id
_entity_poly.type
_entity_poly.pdbx_seq_one_letter_code
_entity_poly.pdbx_strand_id
1 'polypeptide(L)'
;MTDTSAFLRVRRRPRATPAPVAPSPVASAAAHVPAPVAPPTAPDRRRASRRPAPTLLTQVPVLEPGSFRQLGPADPVVQLDRVQAATGSLAVEVHAPDAVRAAVFVETSDGDARTHAVVVGPLPGHAPSASRPVVTLNGTSVAVDLGAGPALRRFALALTGARDEGVVAISTFDGARVEIPVRATGGGETAVVLLGTRTRSGLVLRAQGRRVDDGLRGVARAHGFDRISWQDPATPVAG
;
A
#
# COMPACT_ATOMS: atom_id res chain seq x y z
N MET A 1 35.46 -39.09 -15.78
CA MET A 1 34.26 -39.76 -16.34
C MET A 1 33.15 -38.71 -16.35
N THR A 2 33.01 -37.95 -17.46
CA THR A 2 31.96 -38.12 -18.51
C THR A 2 30.56 -38.07 -17.89
N ASP A 3 29.62 -37.18 -18.21
CA ASP A 3 29.18 -36.59 -19.48
C ASP A 3 28.42 -35.27 -19.17
N THR A 4 28.54 -34.16 -19.91
CA THR A 4 27.99 -33.82 -21.25
C THR A 4 26.45 -33.79 -21.35
N SER A 5 25.94 -32.70 -21.95
CA SER A 5 24.60 -32.50 -22.59
C SER A 5 23.66 -31.58 -21.78
N ALA A 6 23.54 -30.27 -22.00
CA ALA A 6 23.28 -29.50 -23.23
C ALA A 6 21.89 -29.74 -23.85
N PHE A 7 21.29 -28.63 -24.32
CA PHE A 7 20.13 -28.50 -25.22
C PHE A 7 18.73 -28.63 -24.55
N LEU A 8 17.71 -27.80 -24.79
CA LEU A 8 17.40 -26.87 -25.90
C LEU A 8 16.54 -25.70 -25.41
N ARG A 9 16.96 -24.47 -25.73
CA ARG A 9 16.11 -23.28 -25.71
C ARG A 9 15.25 -23.25 -26.97
N VAL A 10 13.96 -23.52 -26.85
CA VAL A 10 12.99 -23.27 -27.93
C VAL A 10 12.52 -21.81 -27.84
N ARG A 11 13.11 -20.93 -28.66
CA ARG A 11 12.58 -19.59 -28.90
C ARG A 11 11.41 -19.68 -29.89
N ARG A 12 10.16 -19.63 -29.41
CA ARG A 12 8.99 -19.39 -30.28
C ARG A 12 8.97 -17.92 -30.70
N ARG A 13 9.03 -17.68 -32.01
CA ARG A 13 8.82 -16.36 -32.64
C ARG A 13 7.35 -15.92 -32.43
N PRO A 14 7.10 -14.67 -31.99
CA PRO A 14 5.76 -14.10 -32.01
C PRO A 14 5.31 -13.83 -33.46
N ARG A 15 4.11 -14.28 -33.80
CA ARG A 15 3.45 -14.02 -35.09
C ARG A 15 2.89 -12.59 -35.08
N ALA A 16 3.26 -11.82 -36.09
CA ALA A 16 2.82 -10.44 -36.29
C ALA A 16 1.34 -10.34 -36.73
N THR A 17 0.78 -9.20 -36.33
CA THR A 17 -0.60 -8.67 -36.39
C THR A 17 -1.24 -8.62 -37.79
N PRO A 18 -2.57 -8.47 -37.86
CA PRO A 18 -3.09 -7.13 -38.20
C PRO A 18 -4.30 -6.69 -37.36
N ALA A 19 -4.27 -5.42 -36.95
CA ALA A 19 -5.42 -4.63 -36.50
C ALA A 19 -5.75 -3.59 -37.60
N PRO A 20 -6.71 -2.68 -37.39
CA PRO A 20 -8.16 -2.85 -37.35
C PRO A 20 -8.82 -2.15 -38.55
N VAL A 21 -9.98 -2.63 -39.01
CA VAL A 21 -10.78 -1.87 -40.01
C VAL A 21 -11.71 -0.91 -39.26
N ALA A 22 -11.45 0.39 -39.38
CA ALA A 22 -12.31 1.45 -38.89
C ALA A 22 -13.46 1.70 -39.90
N PRO A 23 -14.73 1.74 -39.48
CA PRO A 23 -15.82 2.22 -40.32
C PRO A 23 -15.88 3.77 -40.36
N SER A 24 -16.22 4.28 -41.55
CA SER A 24 -16.31 5.67 -41.95
C SER A 24 -17.33 6.51 -41.16
N PRO A 25 -17.13 7.84 -41.05
CA PRO A 25 -18.05 8.75 -40.40
C PRO A 25 -19.33 8.99 -41.24
N VAL A 26 -20.49 8.89 -40.58
CA VAL A 26 -21.80 9.24 -41.17
C VAL A 26 -22.02 10.75 -41.00
N ALA A 27 -22.55 11.35 -42.05
CA ALA A 27 -22.72 12.78 -42.25
C ALA A 27 -23.82 13.43 -41.38
N SER A 28 -23.60 14.74 -41.18
CA SER A 28 -24.48 15.82 -40.74
C SER A 28 -26.00 15.59 -40.80
N ALA A 29 -26.66 15.89 -39.68
CA ALA A 29 -27.97 16.52 -39.67
C ALA A 29 -27.88 17.78 -38.81
N ALA A 30 -27.99 18.95 -39.45
CA ALA A 30 -28.03 20.25 -38.80
C ALA A 30 -29.38 20.40 -38.08
N ALA A 31 -29.35 20.41 -36.74
CA ALA A 31 -30.50 20.74 -35.92
C ALA A 31 -30.62 22.26 -35.81
N HIS A 32 -31.77 22.78 -36.25
CA HIS A 32 -32.22 24.16 -36.10
C HIS A 32 -32.37 24.49 -34.61
N VAL A 33 -31.58 25.44 -34.10
CA VAL A 33 -31.64 25.91 -32.70
C VAL A 33 -32.50 27.18 -32.66
N PRO A 34 -33.65 27.18 -31.97
CA PRO A 34 -34.42 28.40 -31.73
C PRO A 34 -33.73 29.29 -30.68
N ALA A 35 -33.91 30.60 -30.84
CA ALA A 35 -33.29 31.64 -30.01
C ALA A 35 -33.65 31.50 -28.51
N PRO A 36 -32.71 31.75 -27.59
CA PRO A 36 -32.98 31.70 -26.16
C PRO A 36 -33.80 32.90 -25.70
N VAL A 37 -34.93 32.61 -25.04
CA VAL A 37 -35.71 33.59 -24.27
C VAL A 37 -34.87 33.99 -23.04
N ALA A 38 -34.73 35.30 -22.83
CA ALA A 38 -33.95 35.85 -21.72
C ALA A 38 -34.54 35.45 -20.35
N PRO A 39 -33.73 34.96 -19.40
CA PRO A 39 -34.20 34.66 -18.05
C PRO A 39 -34.39 35.95 -17.22
N PRO A 40 -35.31 35.94 -16.23
CA PRO A 40 -35.51 37.07 -15.35
C PRO A 40 -34.28 37.35 -14.47
N THR A 41 -34.00 38.64 -14.28
CA THR A 41 -32.88 39.17 -13.50
C THR A 41 -32.95 38.65 -12.05
N ALA A 42 -32.00 37.80 -11.68
CA ALA A 42 -31.83 37.35 -10.31
C ALA A 42 -31.26 38.48 -9.43
N PRO A 43 -31.67 38.57 -8.14
CA PRO A 43 -31.17 39.60 -7.24
C PRO A 43 -29.68 39.41 -6.94
N ASP A 44 -29.01 40.57 -6.83
CA ASP A 44 -27.58 40.76 -6.64
C ASP A 44 -27.06 39.99 -5.40
N ARG A 45 -26.45 38.82 -5.65
CA ARG A 45 -25.77 38.05 -4.61
C ARG A 45 -24.49 38.80 -4.25
N ARG A 46 -24.59 39.65 -3.22
CA ARG A 46 -23.46 40.21 -2.47
C ARG A 46 -22.33 39.17 -2.40
N ARG A 47 -21.25 39.46 -3.11
CA ARG A 47 -20.05 38.65 -3.24
C ARG A 47 -19.43 38.52 -1.85
N ALA A 48 -19.78 37.46 -1.13
CA ALA A 48 -19.09 37.08 0.09
C ALA A 48 -17.59 37.01 -0.24
N SER A 49 -16.80 37.86 0.41
CA SER A 49 -15.35 37.86 0.33
C SER A 49 -14.87 36.42 0.54
N ARG A 50 -14.36 35.79 -0.53
CA ARG A 50 -13.70 34.49 -0.47
C ARG A 50 -12.55 34.62 0.52
N ARG A 51 -12.78 34.19 1.75
CA ARG A 51 -11.72 33.89 2.71
C ARG A 51 -10.77 32.93 1.97
N PRO A 52 -9.47 33.23 1.85
CA PRO A 52 -8.53 32.31 1.22
C PRO A 52 -8.66 30.96 1.93
N ALA A 53 -8.81 29.89 1.15
CA ALA A 53 -8.90 28.55 1.68
C ALA A 53 -7.67 28.30 2.56
N PRO A 54 -7.83 27.73 3.77
CA PRO A 54 -6.69 27.43 4.61
C PRO A 54 -5.69 26.58 3.83
N THR A 55 -4.41 26.90 3.93
CA THR A 55 -3.24 26.22 3.36
C THR A 55 -3.03 24.83 3.98
N LEU A 56 -4.11 24.05 4.14
CA LEU A 56 -4.15 22.70 4.68
C LEU A 56 -4.24 21.65 3.57
N LEU A 57 -3.80 22.01 2.37
CA LEU A 57 -3.32 21.06 1.36
C LEU A 57 -1.80 21.01 1.44
N THR A 58 -1.27 20.91 2.66
CA THR A 58 0.16 20.69 2.90
C THR A 58 0.54 19.46 2.10
N GLN A 59 1.38 19.67 1.09
CA GLN A 59 1.90 18.57 0.29
C GLN A 59 2.50 17.55 1.25
N VAL A 60 2.08 16.29 1.14
CA VAL A 60 2.68 15.21 1.92
C VAL A 60 4.18 15.22 1.59
N PRO A 61 5.07 15.33 2.59
CA PRO A 61 6.49 15.39 2.32
C PRO A 61 6.95 14.17 1.53
N VAL A 62 7.71 14.41 0.46
CA VAL A 62 8.27 13.33 -0.36
C VAL A 62 9.56 12.82 0.29
N LEU A 63 9.78 11.50 0.24
CA LEU A 63 11.02 10.88 0.71
C LEU A 63 12.07 10.94 -0.40
N GLU A 64 13.09 11.77 -0.21
CA GLU A 64 14.17 11.88 -1.19
C GLU A 64 15.07 10.62 -1.19
N PRO A 65 15.64 10.22 -2.35
CA PRO A 65 16.59 9.11 -2.42
C PRO A 65 17.77 9.30 -1.45
N GLY A 66 18.20 8.23 -0.78
CA GLY A 66 19.30 8.25 0.18
C GLY A 66 19.05 9.07 1.46
N SER A 67 17.86 9.66 1.63
CA SER A 67 17.54 10.47 2.80
C SER A 67 17.14 9.63 4.02
N PHE A 68 17.23 10.23 5.19
CA PHE A 68 16.75 9.66 6.45
C PHE A 68 15.57 10.47 6.97
N ARG A 69 14.52 9.80 7.46
CA ARG A 69 13.39 10.46 8.12
C ARG A 69 12.83 9.62 9.26
N GLN A 70 12.60 10.24 10.42
CA GLN A 70 11.83 9.61 11.48
C GLN A 70 10.36 10.05 11.40
N LEU A 71 9.42 9.10 11.44
CA LEU A 71 8.00 9.39 11.58
C LEU A 71 7.59 9.30 13.04
N GLY A 72 6.78 10.25 13.48
CA GLY A 72 6.26 10.31 14.84
C GLY A 72 4.90 10.99 14.89
N PRO A 73 4.37 11.28 16.09
CA PRO A 73 3.05 11.90 16.22
C PRO A 73 2.93 13.27 15.53
N ALA A 74 4.01 14.05 15.50
CA ALA A 74 4.05 15.36 14.84
C ALA A 74 4.13 15.26 13.31
N ASP A 75 4.92 14.30 12.82
CA ASP A 75 5.16 14.07 11.40
C ASP A 75 4.88 12.60 11.03
N PRO A 76 3.61 12.17 11.00
CA PRO A 76 3.28 10.75 10.90
C PRO A 76 3.28 10.25 9.46
N VAL A 77 3.51 11.09 8.45
CA VAL A 77 3.32 10.73 7.05
C VAL A 77 4.52 11.14 6.20
N VAL A 78 4.90 10.27 5.28
CA VAL A 78 5.80 10.56 4.16
C VAL A 78 5.29 9.87 2.91
N GLN A 79 5.62 10.40 1.74
CA GLN A 79 5.26 9.82 0.46
C GLN A 79 6.51 9.36 -0.28
N LEU A 80 6.53 8.11 -0.72
CA LEU A 80 7.43 7.67 -1.77
C LEU A 80 6.91 8.21 -3.11
N ASP A 81 7.81 8.71 -3.93
CA ASP A 81 7.45 9.20 -5.25
C ASP A 81 6.97 8.05 -6.17
N ARG A 82 6.63 8.40 -7.40
CA ARG A 82 6.12 7.41 -8.36
C ARG A 82 7.17 6.37 -8.75
N VAL A 83 8.44 6.74 -8.83
CA VAL A 83 9.54 5.84 -9.24
C VAL A 83 9.86 4.87 -8.11
N GLN A 84 10.03 5.40 -6.90
CA GLN A 84 10.21 4.64 -5.66
C GLN A 84 9.06 3.66 -5.43
N ALA A 85 7.83 4.13 -5.58
CA ALA A 85 6.64 3.31 -5.41
C ALA A 85 6.45 2.26 -6.52
N ALA A 86 7.08 2.41 -7.68
CA ALA A 86 6.93 1.48 -8.81
C ALA A 86 8.08 0.48 -8.94
N THR A 87 9.15 0.64 -8.16
CA THR A 87 10.40 -0.08 -8.38
C THR A 87 10.87 -0.75 -7.10
N GLY A 88 11.34 -1.98 -7.24
CA GLY A 88 12.01 -2.72 -6.17
C GLY A 88 11.10 -3.12 -5.02
N SER A 89 11.68 -3.18 -3.83
CA SER A 89 11.01 -3.60 -2.60
C SER A 89 11.18 -2.55 -1.50
N LEU A 90 10.17 -2.45 -0.65
CA LEU A 90 10.28 -1.80 0.65
C LEU A 90 10.64 -2.88 1.67
N ALA A 91 11.84 -2.79 2.22
CA ALA A 91 12.29 -3.67 3.30
C ALA A 91 11.91 -3.03 4.63
N VAL A 92 11.29 -3.79 5.52
CA VAL A 92 10.94 -3.37 6.88
C VAL A 92 11.62 -4.31 7.85
N GLU A 93 12.30 -3.75 8.84
CA GLU A 93 12.95 -4.48 9.92
C GLU A 93 12.39 -3.99 11.25
N VAL A 94 11.96 -4.93 12.08
CA VAL A 94 11.51 -4.63 13.45
C VAL A 94 12.67 -4.91 14.40
N HIS A 95 13.18 -3.85 15.03
CA HIS A 95 14.21 -3.92 16.05
C HIS A 95 13.57 -3.64 17.41
N ALA A 96 13.25 -4.71 18.15
CA ALA A 96 12.73 -4.64 19.50
C ALA A 96 13.47 -5.66 20.39
N PRO A 97 13.70 -5.36 21.69
CA PRO A 97 14.43 -6.25 22.60
C PRO A 97 13.73 -7.61 22.82
N ASP A 98 12.40 -7.61 22.78
CA ASP A 98 11.58 -8.79 23.05
C ASP A 98 11.09 -9.51 21.78
N ALA A 99 10.57 -10.73 21.98
CA ALA A 99 9.90 -11.52 20.96
C ALA A 99 8.58 -10.88 20.50
N VAL A 100 8.69 -9.85 19.66
CA VAL A 100 7.55 -9.22 18.99
C VAL A 100 7.05 -10.14 17.89
N ARG A 101 5.74 -10.40 17.88
CA ARG A 101 5.07 -11.04 16.73
C ARG A 101 4.65 -9.97 15.74
N ALA A 102 5.12 -10.08 14.50
CA ALA A 102 4.67 -9.24 13.40
C ALA A 102 3.53 -9.91 12.61
N ALA A 103 2.65 -9.09 12.07
CA ALA A 103 1.65 -9.48 11.09
C ALA A 103 1.54 -8.40 10.01
N VAL A 104 1.33 -8.82 8.78
CA VAL A 104 1.12 -7.91 7.65
C VAL A 104 -0.24 -8.20 7.02
N PHE A 105 -1.06 -7.17 6.93
CA PHE A 105 -2.32 -7.19 6.17
C PHE A 105 -2.08 -6.54 4.82
N VAL A 106 -2.60 -7.14 3.75
CA VAL A 106 -2.40 -6.66 2.38
C VAL A 106 -3.73 -6.67 1.66
N GLU A 107 -4.06 -5.57 1.01
CA GLU A 107 -5.17 -5.49 0.06
C GLU A 107 -4.61 -5.35 -1.36
N THR A 108 -5.03 -6.26 -2.24
CA THR A 108 -4.69 -6.21 -3.66
C THR A 108 -5.89 -5.87 -4.54
N SER A 109 -5.64 -5.44 -5.78
CA SER A 109 -6.67 -5.04 -6.75
C SER A 109 -7.06 -6.13 -7.76
N ASP A 110 -6.55 -7.36 -7.63
CA ASP A 110 -6.77 -8.41 -8.63
C ASP A 110 -8.21 -8.95 -8.59
N GLY A 111 -9.05 -8.42 -9.49
CA GLY A 111 -10.42 -8.85 -9.74
C GLY A 111 -11.42 -8.36 -8.68
N ASP A 112 -11.35 -8.96 -7.49
CA ASP A 112 -12.06 -8.53 -6.29
C ASP A 112 -11.03 -8.06 -5.28
N ALA A 113 -11.26 -6.94 -4.59
CA ALA A 113 -10.37 -6.51 -3.52
C ALA A 113 -10.28 -7.63 -2.47
N ARG A 114 -9.17 -8.38 -2.50
CA ARG A 114 -8.89 -9.47 -1.58
C ARG A 114 -7.95 -8.96 -0.52
N THR A 115 -8.27 -9.29 0.71
CA THR A 115 -7.42 -9.00 1.85
C THR A 115 -6.75 -10.28 2.31
N HIS A 116 -5.43 -10.22 2.40
CA HIS A 116 -4.60 -11.32 2.86
C HIS A 116 -3.92 -10.91 4.16
N ALA A 117 -3.62 -11.89 5.00
CA ALA A 117 -2.85 -11.69 6.21
C ALA A 117 -1.72 -12.71 6.25
N VAL A 118 -0.55 -12.24 6.68
CA VAL A 118 0.61 -13.08 6.97
C VAL A 118 1.03 -12.78 8.39
N VAL A 119 1.27 -13.81 9.19
CA VAL A 119 1.70 -13.68 10.60
C VAL A 119 3.02 -14.41 10.76
N VAL A 120 3.89 -13.91 11.65
CA VAL A 120 5.15 -14.58 11.97
C VAL A 120 4.90 -16.01 12.42
N GLY A 121 5.61 -16.95 11.80
CA GLY A 121 5.56 -18.37 12.09
C GLY A 121 6.93 -19.04 11.88
N PRO A 122 7.01 -20.38 12.01
CA PRO A 122 8.27 -21.12 11.87
C PRO A 122 8.82 -21.13 10.45
N LEU A 123 7.98 -20.85 9.45
CA LEU A 123 8.35 -20.72 8.05
C LEU A 123 8.08 -19.30 7.58
N PRO A 124 8.79 -18.82 6.54
CA PRO A 124 8.45 -17.58 5.88
C PRO A 124 7.00 -17.59 5.42
N GLY A 125 6.31 -16.48 5.66
CA GLY A 125 4.95 -16.27 5.21
C GLY A 125 4.90 -15.43 3.95
N HIS A 126 3.95 -15.72 3.07
CA HIS A 126 3.78 -15.03 1.79
C HIS A 126 2.33 -14.60 1.57
N ALA A 127 2.12 -13.41 1.03
CA ALA A 127 0.82 -12.94 0.55
C ALA A 127 0.97 -12.18 -0.77
N PRO A 128 -0.01 -12.27 -1.69
CA PRO A 128 -1.23 -13.08 -1.60
C PRO A 128 -0.98 -14.58 -1.80
N SER A 129 0.15 -14.98 -2.41
CA SER A 129 0.51 -16.38 -2.63
C SER A 129 2.03 -16.57 -2.63
N ALA A 130 2.50 -17.79 -2.41
CA ALA A 130 3.93 -18.12 -2.44
C ALA A 130 4.55 -18.05 -3.85
N SER A 131 3.76 -18.28 -4.92
CA SER A 131 4.26 -18.25 -6.30
C SER A 131 4.40 -16.83 -6.85
N ARG A 132 3.65 -15.87 -6.29
CA ARG A 132 3.67 -14.44 -6.64
C ARG A 132 3.43 -13.59 -5.39
N PRO A 133 4.41 -13.51 -4.47
CA PRO A 133 4.26 -12.73 -3.25
C PRO A 133 4.38 -11.24 -3.55
N VAL A 134 3.43 -10.46 -3.04
CA VAL A 134 3.55 -9.01 -2.87
C VAL A 134 4.21 -8.70 -1.53
N VAL A 135 3.95 -9.52 -0.52
CA VAL A 135 4.56 -9.44 0.80
C VAL A 135 5.20 -10.76 1.14
N THR A 136 6.41 -10.69 1.67
CA THR A 136 7.11 -11.79 2.31
C THR A 136 7.46 -11.39 3.74
N LEU A 137 7.18 -12.26 4.70
CA LEU A 137 7.50 -12.08 6.11
C LEU A 137 8.44 -13.20 6.56
N ASN A 138 9.61 -12.85 7.08
CA ASN A 138 10.62 -13.77 7.57
C ASN A 138 11.13 -13.30 8.93
N GLY A 139 10.70 -13.96 10.01
CA GLY A 139 10.97 -13.49 11.37
C GLY A 139 10.44 -12.06 11.57
N THR A 140 11.32 -11.14 11.97
CA THR A 140 10.98 -9.72 12.17
C THR A 140 11.19 -8.85 10.92
N SER A 141 11.57 -9.45 9.79
CA SER A 141 11.77 -8.76 8.52
C SER A 141 10.58 -8.94 7.59
N VAL A 142 10.12 -7.84 6.98
CA VAL A 142 9.09 -7.82 5.95
C VAL A 142 9.68 -7.26 4.67
N ALA A 143 9.41 -7.89 3.54
CA ALA A 143 9.65 -7.31 2.22
C ALA A 143 8.31 -7.09 1.52
N VAL A 144 8.06 -5.86 1.07
CA VAL A 144 6.91 -5.50 0.24
C VAL A 144 7.41 -5.23 -1.17
N ASP A 145 7.06 -6.08 -2.12
CA ASP A 145 7.36 -5.87 -3.54
C ASP A 145 6.47 -4.75 -4.10
N LEU A 146 7.10 -3.63 -4.45
CA LEU A 146 6.46 -2.47 -5.05
C LEU A 146 6.37 -2.58 -6.57
N GLY A 147 7.23 -3.41 -7.16
CA GLY A 147 7.30 -3.73 -8.59
C GLY A 147 6.24 -4.74 -9.04
N ALA A 148 5.61 -5.46 -8.11
CA ALA A 148 4.39 -6.24 -8.35
C ALA A 148 3.23 -5.41 -8.98
N GLY A 149 3.39 -4.09 -9.06
CA GLY A 149 2.62 -3.21 -9.94
C GLY A 149 1.39 -2.60 -9.27
N PRO A 150 0.35 -2.20 -10.04
CA PRO A 150 -0.87 -1.60 -9.49
C PRO A 150 -1.69 -2.56 -8.62
N ALA A 151 -1.29 -3.83 -8.54
CA ALA A 151 -1.94 -4.84 -7.73
C ALA A 151 -1.97 -4.47 -6.24
N LEU A 152 -0.92 -3.86 -5.67
CA LEU A 152 -0.91 -3.45 -4.27
C LEU A 152 -1.73 -2.17 -4.07
N ARG A 153 -2.83 -2.24 -3.31
CA ARG A 153 -3.64 -1.08 -2.93
C ARG A 153 -3.18 -0.46 -1.62
N ARG A 154 -3.03 -1.30 -0.59
CA ARG A 154 -2.54 -0.89 0.72
C ARG A 154 -2.03 -2.09 1.51
N PHE A 155 -1.20 -1.82 2.50
CA PHE A 155 -0.78 -2.80 3.49
C PHE A 155 -0.70 -2.16 4.87
N ALA A 156 -0.78 -2.97 5.91
CA ALA A 156 -0.52 -2.55 7.28
C ALA A 156 0.39 -3.55 7.99
N LEU A 157 1.36 -3.04 8.73
CA LEU A 157 2.20 -3.81 9.66
C LEU A 157 1.64 -3.65 11.08
N ALA A 158 1.30 -4.77 11.68
CA ALA A 158 0.88 -4.86 13.08
C ALA A 158 1.92 -5.63 13.91
N LEU A 159 2.14 -5.15 15.13
CA LEU A 159 3.03 -5.76 16.11
C LEU A 159 2.22 -6.14 17.35
N THR A 160 2.55 -7.28 17.96
CA THR A 160 1.96 -7.75 19.22
C THR A 160 3.06 -8.19 20.16
N GLY A 161 2.90 -7.88 21.45
CA GLY A 161 3.77 -8.38 22.52
C GLY A 161 5.11 -7.65 22.67
N ALA A 162 5.24 -6.43 22.13
CA ALA A 162 6.39 -5.56 22.43
C ALA A 162 6.28 -5.08 23.89
N ARG A 163 7.17 -5.47 24.79
CA ARG A 163 7.13 -5.01 26.20
C ARG A 163 8.01 -3.79 26.43
N ASP A 164 9.06 -3.66 25.64
CA ASP A 164 9.96 -2.52 25.64
C ASP A 164 9.80 -1.63 24.40
N GLU A 165 10.43 -0.46 24.44
CA GLU A 165 10.54 0.42 23.28
C GLU A 165 11.45 -0.19 22.20
N GLY A 166 11.15 0.11 20.94
CA GLY A 166 11.91 -0.36 19.79
C GLY A 166 11.78 0.57 18.59
N VAL A 167 12.21 0.10 17.42
CA VAL A 167 12.11 0.86 16.17
C VAL A 167 11.73 -0.07 15.01
N VAL A 168 10.86 0.43 14.14
CA VAL A 168 10.60 -0.15 12.82
C VAL A 168 11.41 0.66 11.82
N ALA A 169 12.43 0.05 11.22
CA ALA A 169 13.22 0.65 10.16
C ALA A 169 12.70 0.21 8.81
N ILE A 170 12.54 1.15 7.88
CA ILE A 170 12.03 0.94 6.54
C ILE A 170 13.10 1.44 5.57
N SER A 171 13.53 0.58 4.65
CA SER A 171 14.53 0.93 3.63
C SER A 171 13.93 0.74 2.24
N THR A 172 14.22 1.68 1.35
CA THR A 172 13.86 1.62 -0.07
C THR A 172 15.07 1.16 -0.91
N PHE A 173 14.83 0.78 -2.17
CA PHE A 173 15.91 0.29 -3.05
C PHE A 173 16.94 1.37 -3.41
N ASP A 174 16.56 2.64 -3.35
CA ASP A 174 17.42 3.80 -3.60
C ASP A 174 18.10 4.34 -2.32
N GLY A 175 18.07 3.55 -1.24
CA GLY A 175 18.81 3.82 -0.01
C GLY A 175 18.16 4.83 0.93
N ALA A 176 16.94 5.30 0.66
CA ALA A 176 16.22 6.11 1.64
C ALA A 176 15.78 5.24 2.83
N ARG A 177 15.77 5.85 4.02
CA ARG A 177 15.47 5.19 5.29
C ARG A 177 14.42 5.96 6.07
N VAL A 178 13.39 5.24 6.52
CA VAL A 178 12.35 5.76 7.41
C VAL A 178 12.33 4.99 8.71
N GLU A 179 12.33 5.68 9.84
CA GLU A 179 12.23 5.05 11.16
C GLU A 179 10.97 5.43 11.88
N ILE A 180 10.35 4.45 12.55
CA ILE A 180 9.14 4.64 13.35
C ILE A 180 9.42 4.09 14.75
N PRO A 181 9.48 4.94 15.78
CA PRO A 181 9.61 4.47 17.15
C PRO A 181 8.39 3.61 17.53
N VAL A 182 8.67 2.41 18.01
CA VAL A 182 7.67 1.50 18.56
C VAL A 182 7.62 1.71 20.06
N ARG A 183 6.43 2.04 20.57
CA ARG A 183 6.18 2.08 22.01
C ARG A 183 5.79 0.69 22.49
N ALA A 184 6.14 0.39 23.73
CA ALA A 184 5.64 -0.80 24.42
C ALA A 184 4.13 -0.95 24.24
N THR A 185 3.69 -2.15 23.93
CA THR A 185 2.31 -2.60 23.93
C THR A 185 2.04 -3.28 25.28
N GLY A 186 0.91 -2.99 25.93
CA GLY A 186 0.51 -3.74 27.12
C GLY A 186 0.43 -5.24 26.82
N GLY A 187 0.50 -6.09 27.85
CA GLY A 187 0.44 -7.54 27.67
C GLY A 187 -0.83 -7.97 26.97
N GLY A 188 -0.73 -8.36 25.69
CA GLY A 188 -1.86 -8.79 24.85
C GLY A 188 -2.35 -7.75 23.84
N GLU A 189 -1.88 -6.51 23.91
CA GLU A 189 -2.26 -5.46 22.96
C GLU A 189 -1.58 -5.66 21.61
N THR A 190 -2.31 -5.38 20.53
CA THR A 190 -1.77 -5.29 19.19
C THR A 190 -1.79 -3.82 18.73
N ALA A 191 -0.70 -3.35 18.14
CA ALA A 191 -0.61 -2.03 17.53
C ALA A 191 -0.33 -2.11 16.03
N VAL A 192 -1.03 -1.30 15.23
CA VAL A 192 -0.56 -0.98 13.87
C VAL A 192 0.52 0.06 14.00
N VAL A 193 1.68 -0.20 13.42
CA VAL A 193 2.84 0.71 13.47
C VAL A 193 3.05 1.41 12.13
N LEU A 194 2.68 0.78 11.02
CA LEU A 194 2.85 1.32 9.68
C LEU A 194 1.64 0.97 8.81
N LEU A 195 1.14 1.96 8.07
CA LEU A 195 0.16 1.79 6.99
C LEU A 195 0.76 2.36 5.71
N GLY A 196 0.86 1.54 4.66
CA GLY A 196 1.22 1.98 3.32
C GLY A 196 -0.02 2.00 2.43
N THR A 197 -0.30 3.11 1.73
CA THR A 197 -1.44 3.22 0.81
C THR A 197 -1.00 3.76 -0.53
N ARG A 198 -1.35 3.05 -1.60
CA ARG A 198 -1.08 3.46 -2.97
C ARG A 198 -1.96 4.66 -3.31
N THR A 199 -1.37 5.69 -3.89
CA THR A 199 -2.08 6.87 -4.40
C THR A 199 -1.78 7.02 -5.89
N ARG A 200 -2.38 8.02 -6.54
CA ARG A 200 -2.03 8.36 -7.93
C ARG A 200 -0.59 8.87 -8.08
N SER A 201 -0.04 9.48 -7.03
CA SER A 201 1.27 10.12 -7.04
C SER A 201 2.41 9.23 -6.54
N GLY A 202 2.11 8.07 -5.92
CA GLY A 202 3.11 7.16 -5.39
C GLY A 202 2.56 6.25 -4.30
N LEU A 203 3.33 6.08 -3.21
CA LEU A 203 2.94 5.31 -2.03
C LEU A 203 3.07 6.19 -0.79
N VAL A 204 1.98 6.36 -0.06
CA VAL A 204 1.99 7.11 1.20
C VAL A 204 2.25 6.14 2.34
N LEU A 205 3.31 6.37 3.09
CA LEU A 205 3.63 5.67 4.33
C LEU A 205 3.16 6.52 5.51
N ARG A 206 2.42 5.90 6.42
CA ARG A 206 1.90 6.55 7.62
C ARG A 206 2.24 5.74 8.85
N ALA A 207 2.98 6.35 9.78
CA ALA A 207 3.14 5.85 11.13
C ALA A 207 1.80 5.85 11.86
N GLN A 208 1.53 4.75 12.56
CA GLN A 208 0.34 4.57 13.38
C GLN A 208 0.78 4.24 14.80
N GLY A 209 -0.01 4.66 15.78
CA GLY A 209 0.21 4.36 17.20
C GLY A 209 -1.03 3.83 17.90
N ARG A 210 -2.05 3.43 17.11
CA ARG A 210 -3.32 2.95 17.66
C ARG A 210 -3.15 1.51 18.14
N ARG A 211 -3.51 1.30 19.41
CA ARG A 211 -3.54 0.00 20.08
C ARG A 211 -4.98 -0.52 20.11
N VAL A 212 -5.13 -1.82 20.06
CA VAL A 212 -6.42 -2.52 20.10
C VAL A 212 -6.26 -3.80 20.92
N ASP A 213 -7.21 -4.03 21.82
CA ASP A 213 -7.18 -5.14 22.78
C ASP A 213 -7.81 -6.44 22.21
N ASP A 214 -8.46 -6.35 21.04
CA ASP A 214 -9.12 -7.45 20.33
C ASP A 214 -8.18 -8.29 19.43
N GLY A 215 -6.87 -8.18 19.65
CA GLY A 215 -5.84 -8.89 18.89
C GLY A 215 -5.75 -8.52 17.40
N LEU A 216 -5.12 -9.39 16.61
CA LEU A 216 -4.88 -9.14 15.17
C LEU A 216 -6.17 -8.98 14.37
N ARG A 217 -7.21 -9.75 14.67
CA ARG A 217 -8.52 -9.65 14.01
C ARG A 217 -9.18 -8.30 14.29
N GLY A 218 -9.15 -7.83 15.54
CA GLY A 218 -9.69 -6.52 15.91
C GLY A 218 -8.95 -5.40 15.20
N VAL A 219 -7.62 -5.47 15.17
CA VAL A 219 -6.78 -4.52 14.43
C VAL A 219 -7.10 -4.51 12.94
N ALA A 220 -7.17 -5.67 12.30
CA ALA A 220 -7.49 -5.77 10.88
C ALA A 220 -8.82 -5.07 10.58
N ARG A 221 -9.87 -5.36 11.35
CA ARG A 221 -11.19 -4.71 11.21
C ARG A 221 -11.15 -3.21 11.45
N ALA A 222 -10.46 -2.75 12.49
CA ALA A 222 -10.34 -1.33 12.81
C ALA A 222 -9.66 -0.53 11.69
N HIS A 223 -8.85 -1.19 10.87
CA HIS A 223 -8.18 -0.60 9.71
C HIS A 223 -8.84 -0.98 8.36
N GLY A 224 -10.03 -1.60 8.39
CA GLY A 224 -10.82 -1.93 7.20
C GLY A 224 -10.27 -3.11 6.39
N PHE A 225 -9.48 -3.98 6.99
CA PHE A 225 -9.06 -5.27 6.45
C PHE A 225 -10.07 -6.35 6.90
N ASP A 226 -11.30 -6.24 6.42
CA ASP A 226 -12.47 -6.99 6.87
C ASP A 226 -12.68 -8.33 6.16
N ARG A 227 -12.00 -8.55 5.03
CA ARG A 227 -12.13 -9.74 4.18
C ARG A 227 -11.12 -10.85 4.46
N ILE A 228 -10.53 -10.86 5.66
CA ILE A 228 -9.63 -11.93 6.10
C ILE A 228 -10.47 -12.99 6.83
N SER A 229 -10.29 -14.26 6.46
CA SER A 229 -10.83 -15.40 7.20
C SER A 229 -9.95 -15.70 8.40
N TRP A 230 -10.55 -16.09 9.53
CA TRP A 230 -9.82 -16.29 10.79
C TRP A 230 -10.26 -17.55 11.51
N GLN A 231 -9.30 -18.31 12.02
CA GLN A 231 -9.53 -19.45 12.90
C GLN A 231 -9.83 -18.94 14.33
N ASP A 232 -9.00 -18.01 14.81
CA ASP A 232 -9.13 -17.36 16.12
C ASP A 232 -8.73 -15.86 16.00
N PRO A 233 -8.77 -15.03 17.06
CA PRO A 233 -8.43 -13.61 16.96
C PRO A 233 -6.97 -13.30 16.55
N ALA A 234 -6.05 -14.26 16.61
CA ALA A 234 -4.63 -14.13 16.27
C ALA A 234 -4.21 -14.92 15.02
N THR A 235 -5.01 -15.89 14.57
CA THR A 235 -4.64 -16.80 13.48
C THR A 235 -5.53 -16.59 12.26
N PRO A 236 -5.04 -15.90 11.21
CA PRO A 236 -5.75 -15.84 9.94
C PRO A 236 -5.63 -17.18 9.21
N VAL A 237 -6.67 -17.53 8.45
CA VAL A 237 -6.69 -18.70 7.58
C VAL A 237 -6.45 -18.23 6.16
N ALA A 238 -5.56 -18.91 5.43
CA ALA A 238 -5.38 -18.64 4.01
C ALA A 238 -6.73 -18.83 3.29
N GLY A 239 -7.20 -17.77 2.63
CA GLY A 239 -8.36 -17.78 1.76
C GLY A 239 -8.00 -18.05 0.30
#